data_AF-X6Q1C4-F1
#
_entry.id   AF-X6Q1C4-F1
#
_cell.length_a   1.000
_cell.length_b   1.000
_cell.length_c   1.000
_cell.angle_alpha   90.00
_cell.angle_beta   90.00
_cell.angle_gamma   90.00
#
_symmetry.space_group_name_H-M   'P 1'
#
loop_
_entity.id
_entity.type
_entity.pdbx_description
1 polymer ?
#
loop_
_entity_poly.entity_id
_entity_poly.type
_entity_poly.pdbx_seq_one_letter_code
_entity_poly.pdbx_strand_id
1 'polypeptide(L)'
;MNRLVLSHDGHSDVLLEIHCEDGSSIDFMNNIKGKKRKEKIGVYAVYNAAADGNSFLFFNYVTRRAYITPACFSDCFPEYTSLNFKKRSIILRNTNRFIGGTNDTLELGDKPEYVVCGKKFHFVKATLNIIY
;
A
#
# COMPACT_ATOMS: atom_id res chain seq x y z
N MET A 1 -11.09 7.70 -14.18
CA MET A 1 -9.81 8.43 -14.08
C MET A 1 -9.68 8.93 -12.65
N ASN A 2 -8.66 8.47 -11.92
CA ASN A 2 -8.53 8.76 -10.50
C ASN A 2 -7.30 9.63 -10.24
N ARG A 3 -7.45 10.67 -9.42
CA ARG A 3 -6.43 11.70 -9.20
C ARG A 3 -5.95 11.70 -7.75
N LEU A 4 -4.63 11.61 -7.59
CA LEU A 4 -3.94 11.95 -6.36
C LEU A 4 -3.86 13.47 -6.25
N VAL A 5 -4.57 14.06 -5.30
CA VAL A 5 -4.62 15.51 -5.11
C VAL A 5 -3.98 15.89 -3.79
N LEU A 6 -3.05 16.84 -3.82
CA LEU A 6 -2.55 17.51 -2.63
C LEU A 6 -3.26 18.85 -2.47
N SER A 7 -4.14 18.93 -1.48
CA SER A 7 -4.80 20.18 -1.11
C SER A 7 -3.97 20.97 -0.09
N HIS A 8 -3.78 22.26 -0.35
CA HIS A 8 -3.12 23.22 0.55
C HIS A 8 -3.69 24.62 0.31
N ASP A 9 -4.00 25.36 1.37
CA ASP A 9 -4.43 26.77 1.35
C ASP A 9 -5.49 27.12 0.27
N GLY A 10 -6.50 26.27 0.10
CA GLY A 10 -7.57 26.47 -0.90
C GLY A 10 -7.19 26.11 -2.34
N HIS A 11 -5.95 25.67 -2.57
CA HIS A 11 -5.43 25.14 -3.83
C HIS A 11 -5.32 23.62 -3.79
N SER A 12 -5.35 23.00 -4.98
CA SER A 12 -5.28 21.56 -5.17
C SER A 12 -4.36 21.25 -6.33
N ASP A 13 -3.22 20.61 -6.04
CA ASP A 13 -2.29 20.13 -7.06
C ASP A 13 -2.54 18.66 -7.34
N VAL A 14 -2.74 18.29 -8.62
CA VAL A 14 -2.75 16.88 -9.04
C VAL A 14 -1.31 16.39 -9.06
N LEU A 15 -0.97 15.46 -8.16
CA LEU A 15 0.39 14.92 -8.06
C LEU A 15 0.59 13.68 -8.91
N LEU A 16 -0.47 12.90 -9.12
CA LEU A 16 -0.46 11.68 -9.89
C LEU A 16 -1.86 11.45 -10.44
N GLU A 17 -1.94 11.10 -11.72
CA GLU A 17 -3.18 10.64 -12.33
C GLU A 17 -2.99 9.17 -12.68
N ILE A 18 -3.85 8.31 -12.14
CA ILE A 18 -3.81 6.88 -12.41
C ILE A 18 -5.04 6.52 -13.25
N HIS A 19 -4.75 5.91 -14.40
CA HIS A 19 -5.74 5.31 -15.26
C HIS A 19 -5.68 3.80 -15.09
N CYS A 20 -6.77 3.21 -14.61
CA CYS A 20 -6.93 1.77 -14.50
C CYS A 20 -7.83 1.30 -15.65
N GLU A 21 -7.22 0.73 -16.71
CA GLU A 21 -7.95 0.28 -17.91
C GLU A 21 -8.87 -0.92 -17.63
N ASP A 22 -8.55 -1.70 -16.60
CA ASP A 22 -9.26 -2.91 -16.19
C ASP A 22 -10.50 -2.65 -15.33
N GLY A 23 -10.86 -1.37 -15.11
CA GLY A 23 -11.96 -0.98 -14.23
C GLY A 23 -11.58 -0.88 -12.75
N SER A 24 -10.31 -1.11 -12.39
CA SER A 24 -9.82 -0.93 -11.02
C SER A 24 -9.97 0.52 -10.56
N SER A 25 -10.06 0.74 -9.25
CA SER A 25 -10.16 2.09 -8.68
C SER A 25 -9.01 2.38 -7.73
N ILE A 26 -8.80 3.66 -7.41
CA ILE A 26 -7.84 4.06 -6.38
C ILE A 26 -8.49 5.06 -5.45
N ASP A 27 -8.41 4.79 -4.16
CA ASP A 27 -8.92 5.67 -3.11
C ASP A 27 -7.82 6.09 -2.15
N PHE A 28 -7.95 7.31 -1.63
CA PHE A 28 -7.12 7.82 -0.55
C PHE A 28 -7.48 7.13 0.77
N MET A 29 -6.48 6.57 1.44
CA MET A 29 -6.68 5.96 2.76
C MET A 29 -6.32 6.92 3.89
N ASN A 30 -5.08 7.39 3.92
CA ASN A 30 -4.59 8.28 4.98
C ASN A 30 -3.24 8.93 4.61
N ASN A 31 -2.82 9.93 5.38
CA ASN A 31 -1.47 10.45 5.37
C ASN A 31 -0.69 9.96 6.60
N ILE A 32 0.47 9.33 6.37
CA ILE A 32 1.40 8.99 7.43
C ILE A 32 2.28 10.21 7.70
N LYS A 33 2.25 10.69 8.94
CA LYS A 33 3.17 11.70 9.46
C LYS A 33 3.99 11.05 10.58
N GLY A 34 5.26 10.78 10.35
CA GLY A 34 6.11 10.23 11.41
C GLY A 34 6.56 11.32 12.37
N LYS A 35 6.45 11.11 13.70
CA LYS A 35 7.01 12.03 14.71
C LYS A 35 8.53 12.27 14.52
N LYS A 36 9.25 11.32 13.91
CA LYS A 36 10.69 11.37 13.57
C LYS A 36 10.98 11.35 12.05
N ARG A 37 9.97 11.14 11.20
CA ARG A 37 10.14 11.11 9.74
C ARG A 37 9.72 12.47 9.20
N LYS A 38 10.64 13.21 8.58
CA LYS A 38 10.30 14.43 7.82
C LYS A 38 9.40 14.13 6.60
N GLU A 39 9.34 12.86 6.22
CA GLU A 39 8.55 12.35 5.12
C GLU A 39 7.05 12.47 5.44
N LYS A 40 6.36 13.25 4.61
CA LYS A 40 4.90 13.20 4.48
C LYS A 40 4.64 12.10 3.45
N ILE A 41 3.86 11.07 3.81
CA ILE A 41 3.52 9.97 2.90
C ILE A 41 2.00 9.90 2.74
N GLY A 42 1.52 9.91 1.49
CA GLY A 42 0.13 9.59 1.17
C GLY A 42 -0.02 8.09 0.95
N VAL A 43 -1.08 7.50 1.49
CA VAL A 43 -1.40 6.07 1.35
C VAL A 43 -2.69 5.93 0.56
N TYR A 44 -2.67 5.04 -0.43
CA TYR A 44 -3.79 4.77 -1.32
C TYR A 44 -4.01 3.27 -1.45
N ALA A 45 -5.26 2.86 -1.55
CA ALA A 45 -5.64 1.52 -1.93
C ALA A 45 -5.96 1.53 -3.43
N VAL A 46 -5.36 0.63 -4.19
CA VAL A 46 -5.72 0.35 -5.58
C VAL A 46 -6.55 -0.93 -5.58
N TYR A 47 -7.86 -0.78 -5.70
CA TYR A 47 -8.84 -1.87 -5.68
C TYR A 47 -8.82 -2.62 -7.00
N ASN A 48 -8.63 -3.93 -6.95
CA ASN A 48 -8.65 -4.77 -8.14
C ASN A 48 -10.10 -5.01 -8.60
N ALA A 49 -10.40 -4.77 -9.88
CA ALA A 49 -11.76 -4.97 -10.40
C ALA A 49 -12.17 -6.45 -10.54
N ALA A 50 -11.19 -7.36 -10.64
CA ALA A 50 -11.42 -8.79 -10.84
C ALA A 50 -11.36 -9.62 -9.55
N ALA A 51 -10.87 -9.05 -8.45
CA ALA A 51 -10.68 -9.75 -7.19
C ALA A 51 -10.94 -8.84 -5.99
N ASP A 52 -11.46 -9.42 -4.90
CA ASP A 52 -11.74 -8.71 -3.65
C ASP A 52 -10.44 -8.46 -2.86
N GLY A 53 -9.63 -7.53 -3.35
CA GLY A 53 -8.37 -7.14 -2.72
C GLY A 53 -7.76 -5.89 -3.33
N ASN A 54 -6.73 -5.39 -2.64
CA ASN A 54 -6.12 -4.11 -2.95
C ASN A 54 -4.60 -4.22 -3.01
N SER A 55 -3.99 -3.55 -3.98
CA SER A 55 -2.58 -3.16 -3.86
C SER A 55 -2.47 -1.86 -3.07
N PHE A 56 -1.35 -1.65 -2.39
CA PHE A 56 -1.12 -0.44 -1.61
C PHE A 56 -0.09 0.46 -2.30
N LEU A 57 -0.48 1.71 -2.54
CA LEU A 57 0.36 2.75 -3.10
C LEU A 57 0.76 3.76 -2.03
N PHE A 58 2.05 4.07 -1.97
CA PHE A 58 2.67 5.00 -1.05
C PHE A 58 3.33 6.12 -1.85
N PHE A 59 2.81 7.33 -1.73
CA PHE A 59 3.39 8.51 -2.37
C PHE A 59 4.22 9.30 -1.36
N ASN A 60 5.53 9.43 -1.62
CA ASN A 60 6.41 10.25 -0.79
C ASN A 60 6.40 11.70 -1.29
N TYR A 61 5.71 12.60 -0.58
CA TYR A 61 5.59 13.99 -1.01
C TYR A 61 6.91 14.76 -1.02
N VAL A 62 7.91 14.33 -0.23
CA VAL A 62 9.22 15.00 -0.16
C VAL A 62 10.08 14.62 -1.36
N THR A 63 10.13 13.33 -1.70
CA THR A 63 10.94 12.84 -2.82
C THR A 63 10.19 12.82 -4.15
N ARG A 64 8.87 13.06 -4.12
CA ARG A 64 7.94 12.96 -5.27
C ARG A 64 8.03 11.60 -5.98
N ARG A 65 8.15 10.52 -5.20
CA ARG A 65 8.21 9.14 -5.72
C ARG A 65 7.01 8.35 -5.26
N ALA A 66 6.44 7.57 -6.17
CA ALA A 66 5.39 6.62 -5.85
C ALA A 66 5.94 5.19 -5.75
N TYR A 67 5.47 4.47 -4.74
CA TYR A 67 5.81 3.08 -4.48
C TYR A 67 4.53 2.26 -4.42
N ILE A 68 4.49 1.08 -5.01
CA ILE A 68 3.32 0.21 -5.00
C ILE A 68 3.70 -1.22 -4.65
N THR A 69 2.84 -1.91 -3.90
CA THR A 69 2.97 -3.36 -3.75
C THR A 69 2.54 -4.05 -5.05
N PRO A 70 3.38 -4.90 -5.68
CA PRO A 70 3.01 -5.57 -6.93
C PRO A 70 1.89 -6.59 -6.76
N ALA A 71 1.78 -7.18 -5.57
CA ALA A 71 0.71 -8.10 -5.22
C ALA A 71 -0.57 -7.35 -4.83
N CYS A 72 -1.70 -8.04 -5.01
CA CYS A 72 -3.03 -7.61 -4.60
C CYS A 72 -3.43 -8.38 -3.34
N PHE A 73 -3.84 -7.67 -2.28
CA PHE A 73 -4.03 -8.25 -0.96
C PHE A 73 -5.48 -8.22 -0.51
N SER A 74 -5.97 -9.36 -0.02
CA SER A 74 -7.25 -9.48 0.68
C SER A 74 -7.03 -9.78 2.15
N ASP A 75 -7.88 -9.25 3.04
CA ASP A 75 -7.78 -9.41 4.49
C ASP A 75 -6.46 -8.90 5.12
N CYS A 76 -5.83 -7.90 4.52
CA CYS A 76 -4.59 -7.30 5.02
C CYS A 76 -4.71 -5.78 5.15
N PHE A 77 -4.09 -5.20 6.19
CA PHE A 77 -3.83 -3.75 6.25
C PHE A 77 -2.35 -3.43 6.45
N PRO A 78 -1.84 -2.30 5.93
CA PRO A 78 -0.43 -1.98 6.06
C PRO A 78 -0.08 -1.51 7.47
N GLU A 79 0.99 -2.08 8.05
CA GLU A 79 1.61 -1.57 9.27
C GLU A 79 2.54 -0.41 8.91
N TYR A 80 1.98 0.81 8.86
CA TYR A 80 2.67 1.99 8.35
C TYR A 80 4.02 2.30 9.00
N THR A 81 4.24 1.91 10.25
CA THR A 81 5.53 2.08 10.96
C THR A 81 6.65 1.21 10.38
N SER A 82 6.29 0.10 9.72
CA SER A 82 7.22 -0.84 9.09
C SER A 82 7.68 -0.42 7.69
N LEU A 83 6.98 0.54 7.06
CA LEU A 83 7.28 1.00 5.71
C LEU A 83 8.73 1.47 5.59
N ASN A 84 9.50 0.84 4.70
CA ASN A 84 10.91 1.10 4.51
C ASN A 84 11.23 1.28 3.02
N PHE A 85 11.38 2.53 2.58
CA PHE A 85 11.71 2.84 1.18
C PHE A 85 13.10 2.36 0.76
N LYS A 86 14.09 2.40 1.66
CA LYS A 86 15.47 1.94 1.35
C LYS A 86 15.52 0.44 1.08
N LYS A 87 14.77 -0.34 1.88
CA LYS A 87 14.63 -1.80 1.71
C LYS A 87 13.48 -2.17 0.78
N ARG A 88 12.75 -1.20 0.22
CA ARG A 88 11.55 -1.37 -0.60
C ARG A 88 10.61 -2.45 -0.05
N SER A 89 10.27 -2.34 1.23
CA SER A 89 9.41 -3.33 1.88
C SER A 89 8.44 -2.71 2.88
N ILE A 90 7.36 -3.43 3.12
CA ILE A 90 6.34 -3.12 4.12
C ILE A 90 5.81 -4.41 4.74
N ILE A 91 5.42 -4.35 6.01
CA ILE A 91 4.66 -5.40 6.68
C ILE A 91 3.17 -5.09 6.58
N LEU A 92 2.39 -6.08 6.18
CA LEU A 92 0.95 -6.07 6.22
C LEU A 92 0.49 -6.97 7.38
N ARG A 93 -0.48 -6.50 8.16
CA ARG A 93 -1.11 -7.28 9.23
C ARG A 93 -2.38 -7.94 8.70
N ASN A 94 -2.50 -9.23 8.99
CA ASN A 94 -3.71 -9.99 8.74
C ASN A 94 -4.88 -9.50 9.63
N THR A 95 -6.03 -9.19 9.04
CA THR A 95 -7.26 -8.79 9.74
C THR A 95 -8.04 -9.97 10.31
N ASN A 96 -7.92 -11.13 9.66
CA ASN A 96 -8.62 -12.36 9.98
C ASN A 96 -7.77 -13.25 10.90
N ARG A 97 -7.40 -12.70 12.07
CA ARG A 97 -6.58 -13.42 13.06
C ARG A 97 -7.30 -14.66 13.57
N PHE A 98 -6.77 -15.83 13.25
CA PHE A 98 -7.22 -17.10 13.81
C PHE A 98 -6.46 -17.43 15.10
N ILE A 99 -7.17 -17.96 16.10
CA ILE A 99 -6.57 -18.50 17.33
C ILE A 99 -5.82 -19.78 16.95
N GLY A 100 -4.50 -19.69 16.84
CA GLY A 100 -3.62 -20.77 16.35
C GLY A 100 -2.72 -20.38 15.17
N GLY A 101 -2.84 -19.15 14.66
CA GLY A 101 -1.86 -18.58 13.72
C GLY A 101 -0.49 -18.40 14.37
N THR A 102 0.56 -18.38 13.55
CA THR A 102 1.92 -18.12 14.01
C THR A 102 2.20 -16.60 13.97
N ASN A 103 2.99 -16.13 14.93
CA ASN A 103 3.56 -14.76 14.90
C ASN A 103 4.66 -14.60 13.83
N ASP A 104 4.77 -15.55 12.91
CA ASP A 104 5.77 -15.55 11.85
C ASP A 104 5.31 -14.69 10.66
N THR A 105 6.26 -14.33 9.78
CA THR A 105 6.02 -13.44 8.63
C THR A 105 6.12 -14.21 7.33
N LEU A 106 5.06 -14.17 6.52
CA LEU A 106 5.12 -14.67 5.14
C LEU A 106 5.87 -13.66 4.27
N GLU A 107 7.02 -14.06 3.74
CA GLU A 107 7.82 -13.24 2.82
C GLU A 107 7.37 -13.47 1.38
N LEU A 108 6.90 -12.41 0.72
CA LEU A 108 6.54 -12.44 -0.70
C LEU A 108 7.69 -11.92 -1.56
N GLY A 109 7.87 -12.54 -2.73
CA GLY A 109 8.77 -12.05 -3.76
C GLY A 109 8.14 -10.92 -4.58
N ASP A 110 8.81 -10.55 -5.67
CA ASP A 110 8.41 -9.40 -6.51
C ASP A 110 7.30 -9.72 -7.53
N LYS A 111 6.74 -10.94 -7.51
CA LYS A 111 5.73 -11.35 -8.48
C LYS A 111 4.38 -10.70 -8.16
N PRO A 112 3.67 -10.16 -9.17
CA PRO A 112 2.30 -9.71 -9.00
C PRO A 112 1.40 -10.94 -8.83
N GLU A 113 1.09 -11.27 -7.58
CA GLU A 113 0.19 -12.37 -7.20
C GLU A 113 -0.99 -11.81 -6.41
N TYR A 114 -2.15 -12.46 -6.53
CA TYR A 114 -3.26 -12.24 -5.60
C TYR A 114 -2.99 -13.03 -4.32
N VAL A 115 -2.94 -12.33 -3.19
CA VAL A 115 -2.59 -12.88 -1.88
C VAL A 115 -3.72 -12.65 -0.91
N VAL A 116 -4.34 -13.74 -0.46
CA VAL A 116 -5.22 -13.71 0.70
C VAL A 116 -4.34 -13.84 1.95
N CYS A 117 -4.43 -12.88 2.88
CA CYS A 117 -3.77 -12.99 4.19
C CYS A 117 -4.34 -14.20 4.95
N GLY A 118 -3.73 -15.37 4.73
CA GLY A 118 -4.21 -16.64 5.27
C GLY A 118 -4.10 -16.69 6.79
N LYS A 119 -5.01 -17.43 7.44
CA LYS A 119 -5.10 -17.64 8.90
C LYS A 119 -3.80 -18.08 9.59
N LYS A 120 -2.87 -18.65 8.82
CA LYS A 120 -1.61 -19.23 9.32
C LYS A 120 -0.60 -18.17 9.75
N PHE A 121 -0.45 -17.08 9.00
CA PHE A 121 0.56 -16.05 9.29
C PHE A 121 -0.12 -14.75 9.72
N HIS A 122 0.35 -14.17 10.83
CA HIS A 122 -0.17 -12.90 11.31
C HIS A 122 0.34 -11.69 10.51
N PHE A 123 1.49 -11.85 9.85
CA PHE A 123 2.14 -10.79 9.09
C PHE A 123 2.56 -11.30 7.72
N VAL A 124 2.50 -10.40 6.74
CA VAL A 124 3.02 -10.62 5.39
C VAL A 124 4.00 -9.50 5.09
N LYS A 125 5.21 -9.83 4.65
CA LYS A 125 6.18 -8.87 4.15
C LYS A 125 6.07 -8.80 2.64
N ALA A 126 5.72 -7.61 2.16
CA ALA A 126 5.59 -7.32 0.74
C ALA A 126 6.73 -6.41 0.26
N THR A 127 7.21 -6.65 -0.95
CA THR A 127 8.11 -5.73 -1.65
C THR A 127 7.35 -4.56 -2.27
N LEU A 128 8.09 -3.47 -2.52
CA LEU A 128 7.59 -2.25 -3.13
C LEU A 128 8.30 -1.98 -4.46
N ASN A 129 7.53 -1.82 -5.52
CA ASN A 129 8.02 -1.35 -6.81
C ASN A 129 7.90 0.17 -6.90
N ILE A 130 8.84 0.80 -7.58
CA ILE A 130 8.80 2.24 -7.86
C ILE A 130 8.02 2.43 -9.16
N ILE A 131 7.06 3.34 -9.14
CA ILE A 131 6.25 3.75 -10.27
C ILE A 131 6.45 5.26 -10.45
N TYR A 132 7.59 5.60 -11.07
CA TYR A 132 8.05 6.95 -11.44
C TYR A 132 8.55 7.86 -10.29
#